data_AF-A0A6I1DVZ4-F1
#
_entry.id   AF-A0A6I1DVZ4-F1
#
_cell.length_a   1.000
_cell.length_b   1.000
_cell.length_c   1.000
_cell.angle_alpha   90.00
_cell.angle_beta   90.00
_cell.angle_gamma   90.00
#
_symmetry.space_group_name_H-M   'P 1'
#
loop_
_entity.id
_entity.type
_entity.pdbx_description
1 polymer ?
#
loop_
_entity_poly.entity_id
_entity_poly.type
_entity_poly.pdbx_seq_one_letter_code
_entity_poly.pdbx_strand_id
1 'polypeptide(L)' 'MKKLLIVAHAPSPNTLKLRDAAARGACHDDIENVSVTVKAPLDAGPEDVMTCDA' A
#
# COMPACT_ATOMS: atom_id res chain seq x y z
N MET A 1 -3.80 5.07 -15.04
CA MET A 1 -3.06 5.01 -13.77
C MET A 1 -3.63 3.86 -12.96
N LYS A 2 -2.80 2.89 -12.58
CA LYS A 2 -3.19 1.76 -11.74
C LYS A 2 -3.15 2.16 -10.27
N LYS A 3 -4.05 1.63 -9.47
CA LYS A 3 -4.18 1.94 -8.04
C LYS A 3 -3.81 0.71 -7.22
N LEU A 4 -2.74 0.80 -6.44
CA LEU A 4 -2.29 -0.24 -5.53
C LEU A 4 -2.71 0.12 -4.10
N LEU A 5 -3.42 -0.79 -3.42
CA LEU A 5 -3.76 -0.68 -2.01
C LEU A 5 -2.93 -1.67 -1.19
N ILE A 6 -2.03 -1.15 -0.36
CA ILE A 6 -1.28 -1.94 0.61
C ILE A 6 -2.00 -1.89 1.96
N VAL A 7 -2.69 -2.97 2.31
CA VAL A 7 -3.29 -3.15 3.65
C VAL A 7 -2.32 -3.94 4.53
N ALA A 8 -1.82 -3.33 5.60
CA ALA A 8 -0.82 -3.98 6.45
C ALA A 8 -1.04 -3.72 7.94
N HIS A 9 -1.14 -4.80 8.73
CA HIS A 9 -1.05 -4.72 10.19
C HIS A 9 0.42 -4.66 10.61
N ALA A 10 0.90 -3.46 10.96
CA ALA A 10 2.30 -3.22 11.29
C ALA A 10 2.50 -2.69 12.73
N PRO A 11 2.23 -3.50 13.78
CA PRO A 11 2.29 -3.04 15.17
C PRO A 11 3.71 -3.02 15.76
N SER A 12 4.72 -3.57 15.06
CA SER A 12 6.08 -3.70 15.57
C SER A 12 7.10 -3.04 14.63
N PRO A 13 8.31 -2.71 15.13
CA PRO A 13 9.34 -2.09 14.28
C PRO A 13 9.69 -2.91 13.02
N ASN A 14 9.64 -4.25 13.11
CA ASN A 14 9.97 -5.10 11.98
C ASN A 14 8.87 -5.13 10.91
N THR A 15 7.60 -5.17 11.33
CA THR A 15 6.48 -5.16 10.38
C THR A 15 6.28 -3.77 9.75
N LEU A 16 6.61 -2.69 10.48
CA LEU A 16 6.69 -1.34 9.92
C LEU A 16 7.75 -1.25 8.82
N LYS A 17 8.97 -1.74 9.08
CA LYS A 17 10.05 -1.77 8.08
C LYS A 17 9.63 -2.52 6.81
N LEU A 18 8.93 -3.64 6.95
CA LEU A 18 8.43 -4.43 5.82
C LEU A 18 7.39 -3.65 5.01
N ARG A 19 6.37 -3.10 5.67
CA ARG A 19 5.34 -2.25 5.03
C ARG A 19 5.99 -1.10 4.27
N ASP A 20 6.92 -0.40 4.91
CA ASP A 20 7.56 0.78 4.31
C ASP A 20 8.47 0.40 3.15
N ALA A 21 9.13 -0.77 3.20
CA ALA A 21 9.91 -1.28 2.08
C ALA A 21 9.02 -1.62 0.87
N ALA A 22 7.88 -2.26 1.10
CA ALA A 22 6.91 -2.54 0.03
C ALA A 22 6.36 -1.25 -0.60
N ALA A 23 5.98 -0.28 0.22
CA ALA A 23 5.51 1.02 -0.25
C ALA A 23 6.58 1.78 -1.05
N ARG A 24 7.82 1.83 -0.57
CA ARG A 24 8.95 2.43 -1.31
C ARG A 24 9.20 1.72 -2.63
N GLY A 25 9.18 0.39 -2.64
CA GLY A 25 9.37 -0.40 -3.86
C GLY A 25 8.26 -0.13 -4.89
N ALA A 26 7.02 0.00 -4.45
CA ALA A 26 5.88 0.30 -5.33
C ALA A 26 5.88 1.76 -5.85
N CYS A 27 6.52 2.68 -5.13
CA CYS A 27 6.72 4.08 -5.53
C CYS A 27 8.11 4.34 -6.15
N HIS A 28 8.83 3.29 -6.59
CA HIS A 28 10.16 3.45 -7.18
C HIS A 28 10.07 4.26 -8.49
N ASP A 29 11.07 5.11 -8.78
CA ASP A 29 11.03 6.05 -9.92
C ASP A 29 10.90 5.35 -11.28
N ASP A 30 11.43 4.14 -11.41
CA ASP A 30 11.29 3.30 -12.62
C ASP A 30 9.87 2.71 -12.80
N ILE A 31 8.99 2.83 -11.79
CA ILE A 31 7.60 2.36 -11.84
C ILE A 31 6.69 3.55 -12.18
N GLU A 32 6.34 3.65 -13.45
CA GLU A 32 5.42 4.67 -13.93
C GLU A 32 3.95 4.24 -13.81
N ASN A 33 3.06 5.22 -13.77
CA ASN A 33 1.60 5.05 -13.86
C ASN A 33 0.95 4.23 -12.72
N VAL A 34 1.59 4.11 -11.55
CA VAL A 34 1.01 3.49 -10.35
C VAL A 34 0.80 4.54 -9.25
N SER A 35 -0.37 4.53 -8.62
CA SER A 35 -0.69 5.28 -7.39
C SER A 35 -0.76 4.30 -6.24
N VAL A 36 0.00 4.54 -5.18
CA VAL A 36 0.06 3.65 -4.01
C VAL A 36 -0.63 4.30 -2.82
N THR A 37 -1.56 3.57 -2.21
CA THR A 37 -2.21 3.92 -0.95
C THR A 37 -1.87 2.87 0.09
N VAL A 38 -1.44 3.27 1.29
CA VAL A 38 -1.13 2.36 2.40
C VAL A 38 -2.11 2.62 3.54
N LYS A 39 -2.79 1.59 4.02
CA LYS A 39 -3.76 1.69 5.12
C LYS A 39 -3.58 0.57 6.16
N ALA A 40 -3.93 0.87 7.41
CA ALA A 40 -4.08 -0.18 8.41
C ALA A 40 -5.38 -0.95 8.16
N PRO A 41 -5.51 -2.21 8.62
CA PRO A 41 -6.69 -3.03 8.32
C PRO A 41 -8.02 -2.44 8.81
N LEU A 42 -8.01 -1.67 9.90
CA LEU A 42 -9.23 -1.02 10.42
C LEU A 42 -9.57 0.30 9.71
N ASP A 43 -8.64 0.82 8.91
CA ASP A 43 -8.83 2.04 8.12
C ASP A 43 -9.15 1.75 6.64
N ALA A 44 -8.95 0.49 6.21
CA ALA A 44 -9.22 0.01 4.86
C ALA A 44 -10.68 -0.45 4.73
N GLY A 45 -11.47 0.32 3.99
CA GLY A 45 -12.90 0.06 3.76
C GLY A 45 -13.18 -0.67 2.44
N PRO A 46 -14.43 -1.12 2.22
CA PRO A 46 -14.86 -1.72 0.97
C PRO A 46 -14.60 -0.83 -0.26
N GLU A 47 -14.71 0.49 -0.10
CA GLU A 47 -14.44 1.47 -1.16
C GLU A 47 -12.97 1.46 -1.59
N ASP A 48 -12.03 1.23 -0.67
CA ASP A 48 -10.62 1.14 -1.02
C ASP A 48 -10.37 -0.09 -1.90
N VAL A 49 -10.99 -1.22 -1.55
CA VAL A 49 -10.88 -2.49 -2.28
C VAL A 49 -11.55 -2.40 -3.66
N MET A 50 -12.71 -1.73 -3.74
CA MET A 50 -13.41 -1.56 -5.02
C MET A 50 -12.70 -0.59 -5.97
N THR A 51 -11.93 0.36 -5.43
CA THR A 51 -11.26 1.39 -6.24
C THR A 51 -9.83 1.04 -6.59
N CYS A 52 -9.20 0.08 -5.92
CA CYS A 52 -7.87 -0.41 -6.26
C CYS A 52 -7.91 -1.46 -7.39
N ASP A 53 -6.81 -1.57 -8.13
CA ASP A 53 -6.59 -2.61 -9.12
C ASP A 53 -5.90 -3.84 -8.52
N ALA A 54 -5.13 -3.63 -7.45
CA ALA A 54 -4.37 -4.63 -6.71
C ALA A 54 -4.20 -4.21 -5.25
#